data_AF-A0A0L0DRU7-F1
#
_entry.id   AF-A0A0L0DRU7-F1
#
_cell.length_a   1.000
_cell.length_b   1.000
_cell.length_c   1.000
_cell.angle_alpha   90.00
_cell.angle_beta   90.00
_cell.angle_gamma   90.00
#
_symmetry.space_group_name_H-M   'P 1'
#
loop_
_entity.id
_entity.type
_entity.pdbx_description
1 polymer ?
#
loop_
_entity_poly.entity_id
_entity_poly.type
_entity_poly.pdbx_seq_one_letter_code
_entity_poly.pdbx_strand_id
1 'polypeptide(L)'
;MTGPDHFHDAAVGAAAVFALAAVWRWWVLMRRLAAAAGAPEASRTAAGAAAAAVTVCTMVPVYALASLASLVWVEWAPVLDLARDAYEGLVLTAFVAMSVRLARSAAVPLPGAARAVNAARIYAIVKPAMAALGIVGALVPALGWEEGVFGWTSLWMWATLANNAAVSYAMAGLMGIYSVLHHDLPPSARITPKLLCVKAILFLAFWQGCLIALLAHFDMLPATAHYAVEAVEYQLQDLLMVVECWFLALAHEHAFILDAPPSIRASAQHRSRTSDAKWIAASILTIKPAKLKTE
;
A
#
# COMPACT_ATOMS: atom_id res chain seq x y z
N MET A 1 -25.41 31.54 15.28
CA MET A 1 -24.00 31.85 15.62
C MET A 1 -23.28 30.53 15.82
N THR A 2 -22.84 29.90 14.73
CA THR A 2 -22.03 28.68 14.73
C THR A 2 -20.60 29.11 14.46
N GLY A 3 -19.68 28.89 15.41
CA GLY A 3 -18.29 29.36 15.32
C GLY A 3 -17.50 28.70 14.19
N PRO A 4 -16.34 29.26 13.81
CA PRO A 4 -15.66 28.99 12.54
C PRO A 4 -14.97 27.62 12.43
N ASP A 5 -14.86 26.84 13.50
CA ASP A 5 -13.87 25.74 13.57
C ASP A 5 -14.48 24.32 13.63
N HIS A 6 -15.81 24.19 13.81
CA HIS A 6 -16.44 22.89 14.03
C HIS A 6 -16.34 21.90 12.86
N PHE A 7 -16.30 22.39 11.62
CA PHE A 7 -16.23 21.51 10.44
C PHE A 7 -14.83 20.90 10.28
N HIS A 8 -13.79 21.71 10.47
CA HIS A 8 -12.40 21.24 10.43
C HIS A 8 -12.15 20.25 11.57
N ASP A 9 -12.57 20.58 12.79
CA ASP A 9 -12.44 19.67 13.94
C ASP A 9 -13.20 18.35 13.75
N ALA A 10 -14.41 18.40 13.17
CA ALA A 10 -15.17 17.20 12.85
C ALA A 10 -14.49 16.36 11.74
N ALA A 11 -13.91 17.00 10.72
CA ALA A 11 -13.18 16.33 9.65
C ALA A 11 -11.90 15.66 10.18
N VAL A 12 -11.12 16.35 11.00
CA VAL A 12 -9.92 15.80 11.67
C VAL A 12 -10.32 14.64 12.59
N GLY A 13 -11.39 14.80 13.37
CA GLY A 13 -11.92 13.73 14.23
C GLY A 13 -12.33 12.48 13.45
N ALA A 14 -13.05 12.66 12.33
CA ALA A 14 -13.43 11.56 11.45
C ALA A 14 -12.20 10.89 10.82
N ALA A 15 -11.26 11.69 10.30
CA ALA A 15 -10.00 11.20 9.74
C ALA A 15 -9.21 10.39 10.78
N ALA A 16 -9.12 10.86 12.02
CA ALA A 16 -8.43 10.14 13.10
C ALA A 16 -9.02 8.74 13.34
N VAL A 17 -10.36 8.61 13.33
CA VAL A 17 -11.02 7.30 13.47
C VAL A 17 -10.66 6.35 12.32
N PHE A 18 -10.70 6.82 11.07
CA PHE A 18 -10.33 6.00 9.91
C PHE A 18 -8.84 5.65 9.90
N ALA A 19 -7.96 6.59 10.25
CA ALA A 19 -6.52 6.35 10.37
C ALA A 19 -6.22 5.29 11.43
N LEU A 20 -6.84 5.40 12.62
CA LEU A 20 -6.70 4.40 13.68
C LEU A 20 -7.21 3.03 13.24
N ALA A 21 -8.35 2.97 12.54
CA ALA A 21 -8.89 1.73 12.01
C ALA A 21 -7.95 1.10 10.96
N ALA A 22 -7.38 1.91 10.07
CA ALA A 22 -6.40 1.47 9.06
C ALA A 22 -5.11 0.94 9.71
N VAL A 23 -4.58 1.67 10.70
CA VAL A 23 -3.38 1.29 11.46
C VAL A 23 -3.62 0.01 12.25
N TRP A 24 -4.79 -0.14 12.89
CA TRP A 24 -5.16 -1.38 13.59
C TRP A 24 -5.19 -2.58 12.64
N ARG A 25 -5.85 -2.43 11.49
CA ARG A 25 -5.92 -3.49 10.46
C ARG A 25 -4.53 -3.85 9.93
N TRP A 26 -3.71 -2.85 9.63
CA TRP A 26 -2.32 -3.04 9.25
C TRP A 26 -1.54 -3.79 10.34
N TRP A 27 -1.67 -3.41 11.61
CA TRP A 27 -0.98 -4.06 12.72
C TRP A 27 -1.34 -5.54 12.84
N VAL A 28 -2.61 -5.90 12.69
CA VAL A 28 -3.06 -7.30 12.66
C VAL A 28 -2.41 -8.06 11.49
N LEU A 29 -2.35 -7.48 10.30
CA LEU A 29 -1.67 -8.07 9.14
C LEU A 29 -0.16 -8.26 9.40
N MET A 30 0.50 -7.28 10.00
CA MET A 30 1.94 -7.35 10.31
C MET A 30 2.24 -8.52 11.24
N ARG A 31 1.41 -8.75 12.26
CA ARG A 31 1.57 -9.90 13.16
C ARG A 31 1.49 -11.24 12.42
N ARG A 32 0.60 -11.33 11.43
CA ARG A 32 0.45 -12.55 10.60
C ARG A 32 1.65 -12.76 9.69
N LEU A 33 2.13 -11.69 9.04
CA LEU A 33 3.34 -11.74 8.20
C LEU A 33 4.59 -12.06 9.01
N ALA A 34 4.74 -11.48 10.21
CA ALA A 34 5.85 -11.77 11.12
C ALA A 34 5.81 -13.22 11.61
N ALA A 35 4.63 -13.75 11.96
CA ALA A 35 4.47 -15.15 12.33
C ALA A 35 4.81 -16.10 11.17
N ALA A 36 4.44 -15.74 9.94
CA ALA A 36 4.80 -16.51 8.74
C ALA A 36 6.31 -16.48 8.46
N ALA A 37 6.96 -15.32 8.64
CA ALA A 37 8.40 -15.17 8.45
C ALA A 37 9.24 -15.92 9.51
N GLY A 38 8.73 -16.00 10.75
CA GLY A 38 9.39 -16.65 11.88
C GLY A 38 9.10 -18.15 12.04
N ALA A 39 8.29 -18.75 11.16
CA ALA A 39 7.96 -20.17 11.26
C ALA A 39 9.22 -21.04 11.04
N PRO A 40 9.51 -22.06 11.89
CA PRO A 40 10.72 -22.89 11.79
C PRO A 40 10.88 -23.61 10.45
N GLU A 41 9.76 -23.90 9.79
CA GLU A 41 9.71 -24.58 8.49
C GLU A 41 9.74 -23.61 7.28
N ALA A 42 9.75 -22.29 7.52
CA ALA A 42 9.77 -21.32 6.44
C ALA A 42 11.12 -21.35 5.71
N SER A 43 11.08 -21.54 4.40
CA SER A 43 12.28 -21.39 3.58
C SER A 43 12.81 -19.96 3.66
N ARG A 44 14.14 -19.77 3.58
CA ARG A 44 14.77 -18.42 3.56
C ARG A 44 14.16 -17.51 2.48
N THR A 45 13.72 -18.10 1.36
CA THR A 45 13.06 -17.39 0.27
C THR A 45 11.68 -16.88 0.68
N ALA A 46 10.87 -17.71 1.34
CA ALA A 46 9.54 -17.34 1.83
C ALA A 46 9.62 -16.29 2.95
N ALA A 47 10.53 -16.46 3.92
CA ALA A 47 10.74 -15.47 4.97
C ALA A 47 11.16 -14.10 4.39
N GLY A 48 12.01 -14.09 3.36
CA GLY A 48 12.38 -12.87 2.67
C GLY A 48 11.26 -12.25 1.82
N ALA A 49 10.32 -13.05 1.30
CA ALA A 49 9.13 -12.54 0.61
C ALA A 49 8.17 -11.87 1.61
N ALA A 50 7.95 -12.50 2.76
CA ALA A 50 7.16 -11.93 3.86
C ALA A 50 7.77 -10.63 4.40
N ALA A 51 9.10 -10.56 4.56
CA ALA A 51 9.78 -9.33 4.96
C ALA A 51 9.60 -8.19 3.93
N ALA A 52 9.65 -8.50 2.63
CA ALA A 52 9.38 -7.51 1.60
C ALA A 52 7.89 -7.10 1.58
N ALA A 53 6.97 -8.03 1.83
CA ALA A 53 5.55 -7.75 1.97
C ALA A 53 5.25 -6.80 3.14
N VAL A 54 6.00 -6.90 4.25
CA VAL A 54 5.90 -5.95 5.38
C VAL A 54 6.16 -4.52 4.92
N THR A 55 7.23 -4.27 4.17
CA THR A 55 7.50 -2.94 3.60
C THR A 55 6.36 -2.49 2.70
N VAL A 56 5.88 -3.35 1.81
CA VAL A 56 4.77 -3.00 0.90
C VAL A 56 3.50 -2.63 1.67
N CYS A 57 3.10 -3.44 2.64
CA CYS A 57 1.88 -3.22 3.42
C CYS A 57 1.99 -2.02 4.37
N THR A 58 3.21 -1.61 4.75
CA THR A 58 3.46 -0.43 5.59
C THR A 58 3.22 0.88 4.84
N MET A 59 2.98 0.83 3.53
CA MET A 59 2.49 1.98 2.77
C MET A 59 1.17 2.52 3.31
N VAL A 60 0.21 1.66 3.64
CA VAL A 60 -1.12 2.07 4.12
C VAL A 60 -1.07 2.96 5.37
N PRO A 61 -0.43 2.56 6.49
CA PRO A 61 -0.34 3.42 7.67
C PRO A 61 0.52 4.66 7.42
N VAL A 62 1.56 4.61 6.57
CA VAL A 62 2.36 5.79 6.21
C VAL A 62 1.47 6.84 5.56
N TYR A 63 0.64 6.46 4.58
CA TYR A 63 -0.27 7.39 3.92
C TYR A 63 -1.38 7.85 4.87
N ALA A 64 -1.99 6.96 5.64
CA ALA A 64 -3.06 7.33 6.58
C ALA A 64 -2.57 8.34 7.64
N LEU A 65 -1.40 8.10 8.24
CA LEU A 65 -0.85 8.95 9.30
C LEU A 65 -0.29 10.26 8.73
N ALA A 66 0.38 10.23 7.59
CA ALA A 66 0.88 11.45 6.95
C ALA A 66 -0.26 12.37 6.49
N SER A 67 -1.34 11.81 5.93
CA SER A 67 -2.52 12.60 5.54
C SER A 67 -3.23 13.17 6.77
N LEU A 68 -3.37 12.39 7.85
CA LEU A 68 -3.90 12.91 9.11
C LEU A 68 -3.03 14.02 9.70
N ALA A 69 -1.71 13.84 9.67
CA ALA A 69 -0.75 14.83 10.15
C ALA A 69 -0.80 16.10 9.29
N SER A 70 -0.99 15.99 7.98
CA SER A 70 -1.19 17.12 7.06
C SER A 70 -2.46 17.92 7.40
N LEU A 71 -3.55 17.24 7.78
CA LEU A 71 -4.78 17.90 8.23
C LEU A 71 -4.59 18.69 9.54
N VAL A 72 -3.75 18.20 10.46
CA VAL A 72 -3.48 18.87 11.75
C VAL A 72 -2.41 19.96 11.62
N TRP A 73 -1.40 19.72 10.78
CA TRP A 73 -0.24 20.57 10.60
C TRP A 73 -0.04 20.92 9.12
N VAL A 74 -0.88 21.83 8.63
CA VAL A 74 -0.89 22.27 7.23
C VAL A 74 0.48 22.79 6.78
N GLU A 75 1.25 23.44 7.67
CA GLU A 75 2.60 23.93 7.36
C GLU A 75 3.61 22.82 7.01
N TRP A 76 3.40 21.62 7.56
CA TRP A 76 4.28 20.47 7.33
C TRP A 76 3.81 19.57 6.19
N ALA A 77 2.64 19.84 5.60
CA ALA A 77 2.07 19.05 4.51
C ALA A 77 3.08 18.79 3.36
N PRO A 78 3.81 19.79 2.83
CA PRO A 78 4.77 19.54 1.74
C PRO A 78 5.89 18.58 2.12
N VAL A 79 6.35 18.61 3.38
CA VAL A 79 7.40 17.71 3.88
C VAL A 79 6.86 16.29 4.06
N LEU A 80 5.62 16.16 4.52
CA LEU A 80 4.93 14.87 4.66
C LEU A 80 4.68 14.24 3.28
N ASP A 81 4.32 15.03 2.28
CA ASP A 81 4.16 14.61 0.88
C ASP A 81 5.46 14.06 0.32
N LEU A 82 6.55 14.77 0.58
CA LEU A 82 7.88 14.35 0.19
C LEU A 82 8.27 12.99 0.78
N ALA A 83 7.93 12.78 2.05
CA ALA A 83 8.18 11.53 2.74
C ALA A 83 7.33 10.39 2.17
N ARG A 84 6.03 10.65 1.91
CA ARG A 84 5.12 9.72 1.21
C ARG A 84 5.70 9.33 -0.15
N ASP A 85 6.11 10.33 -0.93
CA ASP A 85 6.70 10.16 -2.24
C ASP A 85 7.95 9.28 -2.19
N ALA A 86 8.93 9.61 -1.35
CA ALA A 86 10.15 8.82 -1.21
C ALA A 86 9.86 7.36 -0.82
N TYR A 87 8.83 7.14 -0.01
CA TYR A 87 8.42 5.80 0.41
C TYR A 87 7.95 4.93 -0.76
N GLU A 88 7.31 5.50 -1.79
CA GLU A 88 6.86 4.73 -2.97
C GLU A 88 8.01 4.02 -3.69
N GLY A 89 9.17 4.66 -3.76
CA GLY A 89 10.37 4.07 -4.36
C GLY A 89 10.82 2.80 -3.62
N LEU A 90 10.78 2.86 -2.29
CA LEU A 90 11.07 1.71 -1.42
C LEU A 90 10.03 0.61 -1.58
N VAL A 91 8.74 0.97 -1.62
CA VAL A 91 7.63 0.03 -1.83
C VAL A 91 7.78 -0.70 -3.15
N LEU A 92 8.08 0.00 -4.24
CA LEU A 92 8.26 -0.63 -5.55
C LEU A 92 9.44 -1.60 -5.56
N THR A 93 10.55 -1.21 -4.93
CA THR A 93 11.73 -2.09 -4.78
C THR A 93 11.42 -3.33 -3.96
N ALA A 94 10.70 -3.16 -2.85
CA ALA A 94 10.25 -4.27 -2.02
C ALA A 94 9.28 -5.19 -2.78
N PHE A 95 8.34 -4.62 -3.55
CA PHE A 95 7.40 -5.38 -4.36
C PHE A 95 8.10 -6.22 -5.44
N VAL A 96 9.07 -5.64 -6.16
CA VAL A 96 9.87 -6.38 -7.14
C VAL A 96 10.69 -7.48 -6.46
N ALA A 97 11.31 -7.20 -5.31
CA ALA A 97 12.05 -8.19 -4.55
C ALA A 97 11.16 -9.35 -4.06
N MET A 98 9.95 -9.04 -3.57
CA MET A 98 8.94 -10.03 -3.19
C MET A 98 8.56 -10.90 -4.40
N SER A 99 8.29 -10.29 -5.55
CA SER A 99 7.87 -10.98 -6.77
C SER A 99 8.94 -11.96 -7.26
N VAL A 100 10.21 -11.55 -7.25
CA VAL A 100 11.34 -12.42 -7.61
C VAL A 100 11.47 -13.60 -6.63
N ARG A 101 11.25 -13.37 -5.33
CA ARG A 101 11.31 -14.43 -4.31
C ARG A 101 10.14 -15.42 -4.46
N LEU A 102 8.93 -14.92 -4.72
CA LEU A 102 7.77 -15.77 -4.99
C LEU A 102 8.01 -16.65 -6.22
N ALA A 103 8.51 -16.08 -7.32
CA ALA A 103 8.85 -16.85 -8.51
C ALA A 103 9.90 -17.94 -8.24
N ARG A 104 10.96 -17.60 -7.48
CA ARG A 104 11.97 -18.58 -7.06
C ARG A 104 11.38 -19.70 -6.20
N SER A 105 10.46 -19.37 -5.29
CA SER A 105 9.79 -20.37 -4.45
C SER A 105 8.88 -21.31 -5.26
N ALA A 106 8.31 -20.80 -6.36
CA ALA A 106 7.48 -21.55 -7.29
C ALA A 106 8.29 -22.19 -8.44
N ALA A 107 9.62 -22.05 -8.43
CA ALA A 107 10.52 -22.49 -9.51
C ALA A 107 10.14 -21.94 -10.91
N VAL A 108 9.52 -20.77 -10.97
CA VAL A 108 9.14 -20.09 -12.23
C VAL A 108 10.33 -19.26 -12.75
N PRO A 109 10.79 -19.47 -13.98
CA PRO A 109 11.86 -18.67 -14.58
C PRO A 109 11.39 -17.24 -14.82
N LEU A 110 12.22 -16.26 -14.45
CA LEU A 110 11.94 -14.83 -14.64
C LEU A 110 12.98 -14.15 -15.55
N PRO A 111 12.80 -14.22 -16.88
CA PRO A 111 13.63 -13.43 -17.78
C PRO A 111 13.47 -11.93 -17.47
N GLY A 112 14.58 -11.20 -17.38
CA GLY A 112 14.55 -9.76 -17.11
C GLY A 112 14.38 -9.37 -15.63
N ALA A 113 14.39 -10.31 -14.68
CA ALA A 113 14.35 -9.99 -13.25
C ALA A 113 15.45 -8.99 -12.82
N ALA A 114 16.67 -9.13 -13.34
CA ALA A 114 17.77 -8.22 -13.04
C ALA A 114 17.47 -6.78 -13.52
N ARG A 115 16.87 -6.64 -14.71
CA ARG A 115 16.45 -5.36 -15.27
C ARG A 115 15.39 -4.70 -14.39
N ALA A 116 14.38 -5.47 -13.99
CA ALA A 116 13.31 -4.97 -13.12
C ALA A 116 13.83 -4.55 -11.73
N VAL A 117 14.75 -5.32 -11.14
CA VAL A 117 15.39 -4.96 -9.87
C VAL A 117 16.19 -3.67 -10.00
N ASN A 118 16.98 -3.53 -11.08
CA ASN A 118 17.75 -2.31 -11.32
C ASN A 118 16.84 -1.09 -11.56
N ALA A 119 15.76 -1.26 -12.32
CA ALA A 119 14.80 -0.21 -12.59
C ALA A 119 14.11 0.29 -11.30
N ALA A 120 13.69 -0.63 -10.44
CA ALA A 120 13.09 -0.27 -9.15
C ALA A 120 14.08 0.45 -8.23
N ARG A 121 15.35 0.01 -8.21
CA ARG A 121 16.42 0.68 -7.43
C ARG A 121 16.71 2.09 -7.92
N ILE A 122 16.78 2.30 -9.24
CA ILE A 122 16.96 3.63 -9.82
C ILE A 122 15.80 4.53 -9.37
N TYR A 123 14.57 4.05 -9.49
CA TYR A 123 13.40 4.80 -9.04
C TYR A 123 13.43 5.14 -7.54
N ALA A 124 13.84 4.19 -6.69
CA ALA A 124 13.99 4.40 -5.25
C ALA A 124 15.05 5.45 -4.88
N ILE A 125 16.01 5.71 -5.77
CA ILE A 125 17.02 6.76 -5.58
C ILE A 125 16.54 8.09 -6.19
N VAL A 126 15.92 8.05 -7.36
CA VAL A 126 15.45 9.25 -8.08
C VAL A 126 14.41 10.01 -7.27
N LYS A 127 13.45 9.32 -6.65
CA LYS A 127 12.40 9.98 -5.85
C LYS A 127 12.93 10.84 -4.69
N PRO A 128 13.73 10.32 -3.74
CA PRO A 128 14.31 11.15 -2.68
C PRO A 128 15.29 12.20 -3.21
N ALA A 129 15.97 11.95 -4.34
CA ALA A 129 16.83 12.95 -4.96
C ALA A 129 16.03 14.13 -5.51
N MET A 130 14.90 13.87 -6.18
CA MET A 130 13.99 14.91 -6.65
C MET A 130 13.37 15.70 -5.51
N ALA A 131 12.99 14.99 -4.46
CA ALA A 131 12.51 15.58 -3.24
C ALA A 131 13.52 16.60 -2.65
N ALA A 132 14.78 16.18 -2.53
CA ALA A 132 15.86 17.04 -2.07
C ALA A 132 16.11 18.21 -3.03
N LEU A 133 16.04 17.99 -4.35
CA LEU A 133 16.14 19.05 -5.35
C LEU A 133 15.04 20.08 -5.21
N GLY A 134 13.81 19.67 -4.90
CA GLY A 134 12.69 20.59 -4.66
C GLY A 134 12.90 21.46 -3.42
N ILE A 135 13.31 20.86 -2.31
CA ILE A 135 13.66 21.61 -1.10
C ILE A 135 14.79 22.61 -1.38
N VAL A 136 15.88 22.17 -2.01
CA VAL A 136 17.03 23.03 -2.30
C VAL A 136 16.64 24.13 -3.28
N GLY A 137 15.81 23.82 -4.28
CA GLY A 137 15.25 24.78 -5.23
C GLY A 137 14.42 25.86 -4.54
N ALA A 138 13.58 25.48 -3.58
CA ALA A 138 12.78 26.42 -2.78
C ALA A 138 13.66 27.33 -1.88
N LEU A 139 14.79 26.81 -1.37
CA LEU A 139 15.71 27.57 -0.52
C LEU A 139 16.68 28.47 -1.31
N VAL A 140 16.93 28.16 -2.59
CA VAL A 140 17.90 28.87 -3.42
C VAL A 140 17.22 29.39 -4.70
N PRO A 141 16.66 30.62 -4.68
CA PRO A 141 15.94 31.20 -5.82
C PRO A 141 16.75 31.25 -7.12
N ALA A 142 18.08 31.31 -7.02
CA ALA A 142 18.98 31.30 -8.18
C ALA A 142 18.94 29.99 -8.99
N LEU A 143 18.39 28.90 -8.44
CA LEU A 143 18.19 27.64 -9.16
C LEU A 143 16.97 27.65 -10.07
N GLY A 144 16.10 28.67 -10.00
CA GLY A 144 14.92 28.79 -10.84
C GLY A 144 13.92 27.63 -10.64
N TRP A 145 13.72 27.19 -9.39
CA TRP A 145 12.71 26.20 -9.05
C TRP A 145 11.34 26.88 -8.93
N GLU A 146 10.57 26.80 -9.99
CA GLU A 146 9.18 27.27 -10.04
C GLU A 146 8.28 26.09 -10.40
N GLU A 147 7.46 25.64 -9.45
CA GLU A 147 6.55 24.52 -9.66
C GLU A 147 5.50 24.84 -10.72
N GLY A 148 5.24 23.90 -11.63
CA GLY A 148 4.26 24.06 -12.70
C GLY A 148 4.73 24.87 -13.91
N VAL A 149 5.91 25.49 -13.86
CA VAL A 149 6.45 26.28 -14.99
C VAL A 149 7.24 25.40 -15.96
N PHE A 150 6.71 25.24 -17.16
CA PHE A 150 7.37 24.54 -18.26
C PHE A 150 8.23 25.50 -19.08
N GLY A 151 9.54 25.25 -19.11
CA GLY A 151 10.48 26.03 -19.92
C GLY A 151 11.85 25.36 -19.98
N TRP A 152 12.60 25.62 -21.05
CA TRP A 152 13.92 24.99 -21.26
C TRP A 152 14.96 25.32 -20.18
N THR A 153 14.77 26.44 -19.48
CA THR A 153 15.60 26.90 -18.36
C THR A 153 15.04 26.49 -16.99
N SER A 154 13.85 25.89 -16.93
CA SER A 154 13.18 25.50 -15.68
C SER A 154 13.79 24.21 -15.14
N LEU A 155 14.37 24.29 -13.93
CA LEU A 155 14.91 23.12 -13.24
C LEU A 155 13.79 22.12 -12.88
N TRP A 156 12.61 22.63 -12.53
CA TRP A 156 11.44 21.82 -12.20
C TRP A 156 10.99 20.96 -13.40
N MET A 157 10.99 21.52 -14.62
CA MET A 157 10.64 20.77 -15.82
C MET A 157 11.59 19.58 -16.06
N TRP A 158 12.91 19.82 -15.98
CA TRP A 158 13.90 18.77 -16.19
C TRP A 158 13.87 17.71 -15.09
N ALA A 159 13.69 18.12 -13.83
CA ALA A 159 13.50 17.18 -12.72
C ALA A 159 12.25 16.32 -12.92
N THR A 160 11.14 16.93 -13.34
CA THR A 160 9.89 16.22 -13.65
C THR A 160 10.04 15.25 -14.82
N LEU A 161 10.76 15.63 -15.88
CA LEU A 161 11.02 14.73 -17.01
C LEU A 161 11.89 13.54 -16.60
N ALA A 162 12.93 13.78 -15.80
CA ALA A 162 13.77 12.72 -15.24
C ALA A 162 12.96 11.75 -14.35
N ASN A 163 12.03 12.28 -13.55
CA ASN A 163 11.08 11.46 -12.77
C ASN A 163 10.28 10.54 -13.66
N ASN A 164 9.64 11.10 -14.70
CA ASN A 164 8.73 10.38 -15.56
C ASN A 164 9.47 9.29 -16.33
N ALA A 165 10.71 9.56 -16.75
CA ALA A 165 11.58 8.55 -17.34
C ALA A 165 11.91 7.42 -16.34
N ALA A 166 12.24 7.76 -15.09
CA ALA A 166 12.53 6.78 -14.05
C ALA A 166 11.31 5.92 -13.69
N VAL A 167 10.14 6.53 -13.48
CA VAL A 167 8.85 5.86 -13.26
C VAL A 167 8.54 4.92 -14.42
N SER A 168 8.68 5.40 -15.67
CA SER A 168 8.40 4.60 -16.86
C SER A 168 9.32 3.39 -16.97
N TYR A 169 10.62 3.57 -16.70
CA TYR A 169 11.57 2.47 -16.68
C TYR A 169 11.25 1.43 -15.59
N ALA A 170 10.89 1.89 -14.39
CA ALA A 170 10.51 1.02 -13.28
C ALA A 170 9.20 0.26 -13.54
N MET A 171 8.20 0.94 -14.12
CA MET A 171 6.94 0.31 -14.55
C MET A 171 7.15 -0.71 -15.67
N ALA A 172 8.04 -0.44 -16.63
CA ALA A 172 8.38 -1.41 -17.67
C ALA A 172 9.00 -2.69 -17.07
N GLY A 173 9.91 -2.54 -16.10
CA GLY A 173 10.47 -3.67 -15.36
C GLY A 173 9.43 -4.45 -14.57
N LEU A 174 8.54 -3.74 -13.87
CA LEU A 174 7.43 -4.34 -13.11
C LEU A 174 6.46 -5.11 -14.01
N MET A 175 6.07 -4.52 -15.14
CA MET A 175 5.17 -5.15 -16.11
C MET A 175 5.81 -6.38 -16.75
N GLY A 176 7.12 -6.37 -16.98
CA GLY A 176 7.86 -7.54 -17.45
C GLY A 176 7.88 -8.71 -16.46
N ILE A 177 7.90 -8.44 -15.15
CA ILE A 177 7.72 -9.49 -14.13
C ILE A 177 6.26 -9.94 -14.07
N TYR A 178 5.32 -8.99 -14.09
CA TYR A 178 3.90 -9.28 -14.03
C TYR A 178 3.43 -10.19 -15.17
N SER A 179 3.88 -9.93 -16.41
CA SER A 179 3.49 -10.69 -17.60
C SER A 179 3.85 -12.18 -17.51
N VAL A 180 4.87 -12.53 -16.74
CA VAL A 180 5.22 -13.94 -16.47
C VAL A 180 4.42 -14.48 -15.26
N LEU A 181 4.36 -13.72 -14.16
CA LEU A 181 3.84 -14.24 -12.89
C LEU A 181 2.31 -14.28 -12.76
N HIS A 182 1.57 -13.49 -13.53
CA HIS A 182 0.12 -13.41 -13.37
C HIS A 182 -0.63 -14.69 -13.74
N HIS A 183 -0.04 -15.55 -14.58
CA HIS A 183 -0.61 -16.85 -14.95
C HIS A 183 0.08 -18.04 -14.25
N ASP A 184 1.38 -17.94 -14.00
CA ASP A 184 2.19 -19.09 -13.57
C ASP A 184 2.25 -19.29 -12.04
N LEU A 185 1.68 -18.36 -11.26
CA LEU A 185 1.62 -18.49 -9.80
C LEU A 185 0.35 -19.21 -9.33
N PRO A 186 0.45 -20.05 -8.27
CA PRO A 186 -0.71 -20.72 -7.71
C PRO A 186 -1.75 -19.71 -7.21
N PRO A 187 -3.04 -20.08 -7.08
CA PRO A 187 -4.09 -19.19 -6.58
C PRO A 187 -3.77 -18.55 -5.22
N SER A 188 -2.96 -19.26 -4.43
CA SER A 188 -2.46 -18.80 -3.13
C SER A 188 -1.25 -17.87 -3.19
N ALA A 189 -0.81 -17.40 -4.36
CA ALA A 189 0.31 -16.47 -4.51
C ALA A 189 0.07 -15.45 -5.64
N ARG A 190 -1.19 -15.24 -6.04
CA ARG A 190 -1.54 -14.35 -7.16
C ARG A 190 -0.94 -12.96 -6.97
N ILE A 191 -0.24 -12.49 -8.00
CA ILE A 191 0.44 -11.19 -7.96
C ILE A 191 -0.48 -10.03 -8.29
N THR A 192 -1.53 -10.23 -9.10
CA THR A 192 -2.48 -9.19 -9.51
C THR A 192 -3.11 -8.42 -8.33
N PRO A 193 -3.71 -9.08 -7.31
CA PRO A 193 -4.26 -8.33 -6.18
C PRO A 193 -3.18 -7.62 -5.36
N LYS A 194 -1.97 -8.20 -5.23
CA LYS A 194 -0.84 -7.57 -4.53
C LYS A 194 -0.37 -6.31 -5.29
N LEU A 195 -0.28 -6.37 -6.62
CA LEU A 195 0.10 -5.24 -7.48
C LEU A 195 -0.97 -4.13 -7.44
N LEU A 196 -2.25 -4.50 -7.51
CA LEU A 196 -3.35 -3.55 -7.47
C LEU A 196 -3.37 -2.80 -6.13
N CYS A 197 -3.11 -3.48 -5.01
CA CYS A 197 -3.02 -2.84 -3.69
C CYS A 197 -1.95 -1.74 -3.62
N VAL A 198 -0.78 -1.95 -4.24
CA VAL A 198 0.29 -0.94 -4.29
C VAL A 198 -0.10 0.23 -5.17
N LYS A 199 -0.67 -0.05 -6.34
CA LYS A 199 -0.97 1.00 -7.34
C LYS A 199 -2.23 1.79 -7.02
N ALA A 200 -3.19 1.20 -6.31
CA ALA A 200 -4.49 1.80 -6.04
C ALA A 200 -4.37 3.11 -5.23
N ILE A 201 -3.46 3.21 -4.26
CA ILE A 201 -3.27 4.43 -3.45
C ILE A 201 -3.00 5.64 -4.35
N LEU A 202 -2.02 5.53 -5.24
CA LEU A 202 -1.60 6.64 -6.10
C LEU A 202 -2.60 6.92 -7.22
N PHE A 203 -3.18 5.85 -7.76
CA PHE A 203 -4.12 5.96 -8.85
C PHE A 203 -5.42 6.65 -8.40
N LEU A 204 -5.95 6.25 -7.24
CA LEU A 204 -7.16 6.88 -6.69
C LEU A 204 -6.88 8.34 -6.30
N ALA A 205 -5.76 8.62 -5.62
CA ALA A 205 -5.35 9.98 -5.27
C ALA A 205 -5.28 10.91 -6.48
N PHE A 206 -4.73 10.44 -7.59
CA PHE A 206 -4.66 11.20 -8.83
C PHE A 206 -6.06 11.56 -9.35
N TRP A 207 -6.95 10.57 -9.47
CA TRP A 207 -8.31 10.83 -9.97
C TRP A 207 -9.14 11.67 -9.02
N GLN A 208 -8.93 11.54 -7.71
CA GLN A 208 -9.51 12.43 -6.71
C GLN A 208 -9.05 13.87 -6.92
N GLY A 209 -7.73 14.10 -7.06
CA GLY A 209 -7.17 15.43 -7.32
C GLY A 209 -7.75 16.05 -8.59
N CYS A 210 -7.85 15.27 -9.69
CA CYS A 210 -8.49 15.75 -10.92
C CYS A 210 -9.96 16.11 -10.72
N LEU A 211 -10.72 15.29 -9.99
CA LEU A 211 -12.14 15.55 -9.73
C LEU A 211 -12.31 16.80 -8.84
N ILE A 212 -11.50 16.95 -7.80
CA ILE A 212 -11.51 18.08 -6.88
C ILE A 212 -11.16 19.37 -7.64
N ALA A 213 -10.10 19.36 -8.45
CA ALA A 213 -9.71 20.49 -9.29
C ALA A 213 -10.81 20.86 -10.30
N LEU A 214 -11.53 19.88 -10.85
CA LEU A 214 -12.68 20.14 -11.73
C LEU A 214 -13.84 20.81 -10.97
N LEU A 215 -14.12 20.37 -9.74
CA LEU A 215 -15.13 21.00 -8.89
C LEU A 215 -14.74 22.43 -8.50
N ALA A 216 -13.45 22.67 -8.22
CA ALA A 216 -12.90 23.99 -7.98
C ALA A 216 -13.11 24.91 -9.20
N HIS A 217 -12.81 24.40 -10.40
CA HIS A 217 -12.96 25.14 -11.66
C HIS A 217 -14.41 25.57 -11.95
N PHE A 218 -15.41 24.78 -11.53
CA PHE A 218 -16.82 25.12 -11.68
C PHE A 218 -17.41 25.90 -10.48
N ASP A 219 -16.56 26.48 -9.62
CA ASP A 219 -16.95 27.21 -8.40
C ASP A 219 -17.85 26.38 -7.46
N MET A 220 -17.75 25.04 -7.53
CA MET A 220 -18.55 24.13 -6.69
C MET A 220 -17.93 23.91 -5.30
N LEU A 221 -16.70 24.39 -5.09
CA LEU A 221 -16.03 24.37 -3.79
C LEU A 221 -16.15 25.75 -3.12
N PRO A 222 -16.76 25.84 -1.93
CA PRO A 222 -16.87 27.11 -1.23
C PRO A 222 -15.50 27.52 -0.69
N ALA A 223 -15.03 28.72 -1.05
CA ALA A 223 -13.99 29.38 -0.28
C ALA A 223 -14.50 29.57 1.16
N THR A 224 -13.76 29.08 2.14
CA THR A 224 -14.13 29.27 3.56
C THR A 224 -13.45 30.54 4.09
N ALA A 225 -13.96 31.08 5.20
CA ALA A 225 -13.44 32.32 5.79
C ALA A 225 -11.93 32.26 6.16
N HIS A 226 -11.33 31.07 6.21
CA HIS A 226 -9.96 30.83 6.66
C HIS A 226 -9.06 30.14 5.63
N TYR A 227 -9.63 29.55 4.56
CA TYR A 227 -8.86 28.80 3.58
C TYR A 227 -9.17 29.27 2.16
N ALA A 228 -8.09 29.57 1.41
CA ALA A 228 -8.15 29.70 -0.03
C ALA A 228 -8.61 28.38 -0.67
N VAL A 229 -9.15 28.45 -1.89
CA VAL A 229 -9.74 27.28 -2.57
C VAL A 229 -8.71 26.16 -2.68
N GLU A 230 -7.46 26.51 -3.00
CA GLU A 230 -6.34 25.58 -3.12
C GLU A 230 -6.10 24.80 -1.81
N ALA A 231 -6.15 25.49 -0.67
CA ALA A 231 -5.96 24.84 0.63
C ALA A 231 -7.14 23.92 1.00
N VAL A 232 -8.35 24.20 0.50
CA VAL A 232 -9.53 23.32 0.66
C VAL A 232 -9.38 22.07 -0.21
N GLU A 233 -8.85 22.20 -1.43
CA GLU A 233 -8.58 21.07 -2.31
C GLU A 233 -7.61 20.07 -1.67
N TYR A 234 -6.48 20.55 -1.15
CA TYR A 234 -5.50 19.71 -0.45
C TYR A 234 -6.10 18.99 0.77
N GLN A 235 -6.83 19.72 1.62
CA GLN A 235 -7.46 19.13 2.81
C GLN A 235 -8.52 18.08 2.46
N LEU A 236 -9.31 18.33 1.42
CA LEU A 236 -10.31 17.36 0.96
C LEU A 236 -9.64 16.09 0.42
N GLN A 237 -8.55 16.22 -0.34
CA GLN A 237 -7.79 15.08 -0.84
C GLN A 237 -7.16 14.28 0.30
N ASP A 238 -6.57 14.93 1.31
CA ASP A 238 -6.00 14.24 2.47
C ASP A 238 -7.08 13.55 3.32
N LEU A 239 -8.26 14.15 3.49
CA LEU A 239 -9.39 13.51 4.16
C LEU A 239 -9.83 12.22 3.44
N LEU A 240 -10.00 12.30 2.11
CA LEU A 240 -10.37 11.14 1.30
C LEU A 240 -9.29 10.06 1.32
N MET A 241 -8.01 10.45 1.28
CA MET A 241 -6.87 9.53 1.38
C MET A 241 -6.91 8.69 2.66
N VAL A 242 -7.24 9.29 3.81
CA VAL A 242 -7.35 8.54 5.08
C VAL A 242 -8.47 7.50 5.03
N VAL A 243 -9.62 7.86 4.45
CA VAL A 243 -10.76 6.94 4.27
C VAL A 243 -10.39 5.80 3.33
N GLU A 244 -9.73 6.09 2.22
CA GLU A 244 -9.25 5.09 1.26
C GLU A 244 -8.22 4.14 1.88
N CYS A 245 -7.30 4.68 2.70
CA CYS A 245 -6.32 3.87 3.41
C CYS A 245 -6.99 2.81 4.31
N TRP A 246 -8.17 3.08 4.88
CA TRP A 246 -8.92 2.06 5.62
C TRP A 246 -9.41 0.93 4.72
N PHE A 247 -10.01 1.24 3.56
CA PHE A 247 -10.42 0.21 2.59
C PHE A 247 -9.22 -0.55 2.03
N LEU A 248 -8.11 0.14 1.78
CA LEU A 248 -6.87 -0.47 1.31
C LEU A 248 -6.25 -1.36 2.37
N ALA A 249 -6.35 -1.03 3.66
CA ALA A 249 -5.91 -1.91 4.74
C ALA A 249 -6.66 -3.26 4.69
N LEU A 250 -7.97 -3.24 4.41
CA LEU A 250 -8.76 -4.44 4.19
C LEU A 250 -8.32 -5.17 2.92
N ALA A 251 -8.10 -4.47 1.81
CA ALA A 251 -7.64 -5.08 0.56
C ALA A 251 -6.26 -5.75 0.72
N HIS A 252 -5.33 -5.10 1.42
CA HIS A 252 -4.02 -5.66 1.73
C HIS A 252 -4.13 -6.90 2.62
N GLU A 253 -5.02 -6.92 3.61
CA GLU A 253 -5.27 -8.13 4.40
C GLU A 253 -5.65 -9.30 3.48
N HIS A 254 -6.58 -9.12 2.55
CA HIS A 254 -6.99 -10.18 1.62
C HIS A 254 -5.90 -10.56 0.61
N ALA A 255 -5.15 -9.59 0.09
CA ALA A 255 -4.12 -9.81 -0.93
C ALA A 255 -2.83 -10.45 -0.37
N PHE A 256 -2.46 -10.15 0.88
CA PHE A 256 -1.18 -10.55 1.49
C PHE A 256 -1.30 -11.64 2.56
N ILE A 257 -2.51 -12.12 2.90
CA ILE A 257 -2.73 -13.36 3.71
C ILE A 257 -2.06 -14.61 3.10
N LEU A 258 -1.66 -14.50 1.85
CA LEU A 258 -1.14 -15.55 1.00
C LEU A 258 0.39 -15.66 1.08
N ASP A 259 0.89 -16.24 2.18
CA ASP A 259 2.19 -16.94 2.32
C ASP A 259 2.23 -17.83 3.60
N ALA A 260 1.15 -18.56 3.90
CA ALA A 260 1.30 -19.74 4.77
C ALA A 260 2.02 -20.82 3.95
N PRO A 261 3.22 -21.30 4.35
CA PRO A 261 3.85 -22.42 3.67
C PRO A 261 2.86 -23.59 3.55
N PRO A 262 2.96 -24.42 2.49
CA PRO A 262 2.10 -25.59 2.31
C PRO A 262 2.01 -26.47 3.56
N SER A 263 3.05 -26.48 4.41
CA SER A 263 3.06 -27.21 5.68
C SER A 263 2.12 -26.64 6.75
N ILE A 264 1.91 -25.32 6.82
CA ILE A 264 0.93 -24.70 7.73
C ILE A 264 -0.50 -24.94 7.24
N ARG A 265 -0.73 -24.93 5.92
CA ARG A 265 -2.03 -25.36 5.36
C ARG A 265 -2.26 -26.85 5.56
N ALA A 266 -1.26 -27.69 5.33
CA ALA A 266 -1.36 -29.13 5.54
C ALA A 266 -1.62 -29.45 7.02
N SER A 267 -0.94 -28.78 7.94
CA SER A 267 -1.16 -28.97 9.39
C SER A 267 -2.46 -28.34 9.88
N ALA A 268 -2.92 -27.20 9.35
CA ALA A 268 -4.24 -26.64 9.65
C ALA A 268 -5.39 -27.49 9.09
N GLN A 269 -5.25 -28.00 7.87
CA GLN A 269 -6.22 -28.89 7.22
C GLN A 269 -6.21 -30.30 7.82
N HIS A 270 -5.06 -30.77 8.30
CA HIS A 270 -4.98 -32.00 9.09
C HIS A 270 -5.59 -31.81 10.48
N ARG A 271 -5.38 -30.65 11.12
CA ARG A 271 -5.98 -30.30 12.41
C ARG A 271 -7.51 -30.15 12.31
N SER A 272 -8.04 -29.59 11.22
CA SER A 272 -9.49 -29.55 10.99
C SER A 272 -10.06 -30.94 10.69
N ARG A 273 -9.42 -31.75 9.83
CA ARG A 273 -9.86 -33.14 9.58
C ARG A 273 -9.84 -34.00 10.85
N THR A 274 -8.87 -33.79 11.74
CA THR A 274 -8.80 -34.53 13.01
C THR A 274 -9.79 -34.02 14.04
N SER A 275 -10.10 -32.72 14.08
CA SER A 275 -11.19 -32.21 14.93
C SER A 275 -12.55 -32.70 14.47
N ASP A 276 -12.80 -32.69 13.16
CA ASP A 276 -14.05 -33.15 12.57
C ASP A 276 -14.21 -34.66 12.75
N ALA A 277 -13.14 -35.43 12.54
CA ALA A 277 -13.14 -36.87 12.81
C ALA A 277 -13.35 -37.20 14.30
N LYS A 278 -12.78 -36.41 15.22
CA LYS A 278 -13.04 -36.57 16.67
C LYS A 278 -14.48 -36.24 17.03
N TRP A 279 -15.06 -35.19 16.45
CA TRP A 279 -16.46 -34.81 16.67
C TRP A 279 -17.42 -35.86 16.13
N ILE A 280 -17.15 -36.40 14.94
CA ILE A 280 -17.93 -37.49 14.32
C ILE A 280 -17.77 -38.79 15.13
N ALA A 281 -16.56 -39.17 15.52
CA ALA A 281 -16.32 -40.36 16.34
C ALA A 281 -16.97 -40.25 17.73
N ALA A 282 -16.90 -39.07 18.37
CA ALA A 282 -17.60 -38.81 19.63
C ALA A 282 -19.11 -38.89 19.46
N SER A 283 -19.65 -38.35 18.35
CA SER A 283 -21.09 -38.39 18.03
C SER A 283 -21.58 -39.82 17.77
N ILE A 284 -20.79 -40.66 17.09
CA ILE A 284 -21.08 -42.07 16.84
C ILE A 284 -21.01 -42.90 18.13
N LEU A 285 -20.03 -42.63 19.00
CA LEU A 285 -19.88 -43.32 20.30
C LEU A 285 -20.94 -42.92 21.34
N THR A 286 -21.60 -41.77 21.20
CA THR A 286 -22.75 -41.38 22.02
C THR A 286 -24.06 -42.06 21.63
N ILE A 287 -24.13 -42.76 20.49
CA ILE A 287 -25.28 -43.60 20.15
C ILE A 287 -25.14 -44.92 20.92
N LYS A 288 -25.49 -44.89 22.22
CA LYS A 288 -25.69 -46.13 23.00
C LYS A 288 -26.78 -46.97 22.31
N PRO A 289 -26.55 -48.25 22.01
CA PRO A 289 -27.63 -49.11 21.55
C PRO A 289 -28.65 -49.24 22.69
N ALA A 290 -29.85 -48.72 22.46
CA ALA A 290 -30.99 -48.98 23.31
C ALA A 290 -31.20 -50.51 23.35
N LYS A 291 -31.24 -51.06 24.56
CA LYS A 291 -31.43 -52.48 24.84
C LYS A 291 -32.65 -53.01 24.06
N LEU A 292 -32.40 -53.73 22.98
CA LEU A 292 -33.38 -54.65 22.40
C LEU A 292 -33.45 -55.86 23.33
N LYS A 293 -34.42 -55.83 24.25
CA LYS A 293 -34.88 -57.04 24.94
C LYS A 293 -35.65 -57.88 23.92
N THR A 294 -35.11 -59.05 23.60
CA THR A 294 -35.85 -60.15 22.99
C THR A 294 -36.70 -60.81 24.08
N GLU A 295 -38.01 -60.64 23.98
CA GLU A 295 -39.02 -61.60 24.42
C GLU A 295 -39.95 -61.86 23.23
#